data_AF-A0A7S4PQ29-F1
#
_entry.id   AF-A0A7S4PQ29-F1
#
_cell.length_a   1.000
_cell.length_b   1.000
_cell.length_c   1.000
_cell.angle_alpha   90.00
_cell.angle_beta   90.00
_cell.angle_gamma   90.00
#
_symmetry.space_group_name_H-M   'P 1'
#
loop_
_entity.id
_entity.type
_entity.pdbx_description
1 polymer ?
#
loop_
_entity_poly.entity_id
_entity_poly.type
_entity_poly.pdbx_seq_one_letter_code
_entity_poly.pdbx_strand_id
1 'polypeptide(L)'
;TIQLRWPGGQATRELEAGGETPVKSLRALCSQVAGICEGELIIKAGYPPRKVSEASSACNEEGGRNAEELSIEAVGIVNKDSLIVDRQASENKLTEGKQAPKARGEGKKRKQLEPQEQEESNESEVYQTRSGRRTTCTSERMAQHMKEMKEREEKPTPPRKWEQGAASNPRKRMPGKGQRLDSSLDSPTPQAPARQEPQRFESENEAIIRASRHKHTPADGELLALGSDVNETEAAQTAMAAELVSTFEPGKSKNPLRVSLKNARAQQGAIEMAADRIKAVLKGDVNFIEKQVALTGGGRTVTIIEVRWKRDEHEESENIPNWSREVMTFMLRALLQDEDSTTRVNIKPHNMACVSPRVFWNIVRHCKVGPSTSFEAAFASLVPDEKWDVILSRNQVEHQEGKYRF
;
A
#
# COMPACT_ATOMS: atom_id res chain seq x y z
N THR A 1 38.34 -2.97 5.39
CA THR A 1 37.79 -1.59 5.34
C THR A 1 36.30 -1.65 5.21
N ILE A 2 35.58 -0.78 5.93
CA ILE A 2 34.12 -0.76 6.01
C ILE A 2 33.63 0.62 5.57
N GLN A 3 32.55 0.68 4.77
CA GLN A 3 31.97 1.96 4.33
C GLN A 3 30.84 2.38 5.27
N LEU A 4 30.95 3.57 5.85
CA LEU A 4 29.90 4.18 6.65
C LEU A 4 29.03 5.07 5.77
N ARG A 5 27.71 4.86 5.82
CA ARG A 5 26.69 5.68 5.15
C ARG A 5 25.77 6.32 6.17
N TRP A 6 25.46 7.59 5.95
CA TRP A 6 24.47 8.32 6.75
C TRP A 6 23.09 8.31 6.08
N PRO A 7 22.01 8.33 6.86
CA PRO A 7 20.67 8.53 6.33
C PRO A 7 20.61 9.86 5.56
N GLY A 8 20.06 9.82 4.35
CA GLY A 8 19.98 10.98 3.46
C GLY A 8 21.06 11.08 2.38
N GLY A 9 21.90 10.04 2.21
CA GLY A 9 22.84 9.96 1.08
C GLY A 9 24.03 10.91 1.17
N GLN A 10 24.40 11.34 2.39
CA GLN A 10 25.62 12.11 2.61
C GLN A 10 26.88 11.26 2.37
N ALA A 11 28.02 11.96 2.21
CA ALA A 11 29.32 11.38 1.85
C ALA A 11 29.66 10.11 2.65
N THR A 12 30.07 9.06 1.95
CA THR A 12 30.62 7.84 2.54
C THR A 12 31.96 8.14 3.20
N ARG A 13 32.18 7.61 4.41
CA ARG A 13 33.52 7.56 5.02
C ARG A 13 33.97 6.12 5.12
N GLU A 14 35.26 5.91 4.92
CA GLU A 14 35.88 4.60 5.09
C GLU A 14 36.44 4.47 6.50
N LEU A 15 36.20 3.31 7.11
CA LEU A 15 36.71 2.94 8.42
C LEU A 15 37.64 1.74 8.29
N GLU A 16 38.83 1.85 8.85
CA GLU A 16 39.78 0.74 8.99
C GLU A 16 39.44 -0.07 10.24
N ALA A 17 38.48 -0.99 10.08
CA ALA A 17 38.21 -2.05 11.06
C ALA A 17 38.47 -3.41 10.39
N GLY A 18 39.23 -4.27 11.06
CA GLY A 18 39.52 -5.64 10.64
C GLY A 18 38.49 -6.63 11.18
N GLY A 19 38.42 -7.83 10.61
CA GLY A 19 37.41 -8.84 10.95
C GLY A 19 37.41 -9.32 12.41
N GLU A 20 38.58 -9.32 13.05
CA GLU A 20 38.77 -9.67 14.47
C GLU A 20 38.36 -8.55 15.43
N THR A 21 38.09 -7.35 14.92
CA THR A 21 37.70 -6.21 15.78
C THR A 21 36.37 -6.56 16.46
N PRO A 22 36.23 -6.35 17.79
CA PRO A 22 34.96 -6.60 18.46
C PRO A 22 33.93 -5.53 18.11
N VAL A 23 32.64 -5.90 18.13
CA VAL A 23 31.51 -5.01 17.83
C VAL A 23 31.50 -3.77 18.73
N LYS A 24 31.92 -3.90 20.00
CA LYS A 24 32.09 -2.76 20.91
C LYS A 24 33.06 -1.70 20.39
N SER A 25 34.23 -2.14 19.90
CA SER A 25 35.23 -1.24 19.31
C SER A 25 34.75 -0.62 18.01
N LEU A 26 33.99 -1.37 17.20
CA LEU A 26 33.33 -0.82 16.01
C LEU A 26 32.35 0.31 16.39
N ARG A 27 31.55 0.12 17.43
CA ARG A 27 30.59 1.14 17.90
C ARG A 27 31.28 2.41 18.37
N ALA A 28 32.38 2.28 19.13
CA ALA A 28 33.18 3.42 19.58
C ALA A 28 33.78 4.19 18.40
N LEU A 29 34.34 3.49 17.41
CA LEU A 29 34.88 4.10 16.19
C LEU A 29 33.80 4.81 15.37
N CYS A 30 32.64 4.18 15.17
CA CYS A 30 31.52 4.80 14.48
C CYS A 30 30.99 6.03 15.23
N SER A 31 30.93 5.98 16.57
CA SER A 31 30.55 7.11 17.43
C SER A 31 31.53 8.29 17.26
N GLN A 32 32.83 8.01 17.28
CA GLN A 32 33.87 9.02 17.07
C GLN A 32 33.80 9.65 15.68
N VAL A 33 33.61 8.84 14.63
CA VAL A 33 33.54 9.32 13.24
C VAL A 33 32.25 10.09 12.96
N ALA A 34 31.13 9.68 13.54
CA ALA A 34 29.82 10.30 13.35
C ALA A 34 29.57 11.50 14.29
N GLY A 35 30.33 11.63 15.38
CA GLY A 35 30.11 12.66 16.40
C GLY A 35 28.80 12.46 17.19
N ILE A 36 28.34 11.20 17.33
CA ILE A 36 27.11 10.83 18.03
C ILE A 36 27.51 10.07 19.30
N CYS A 37 26.88 10.34 20.44
CA CYS A 37 27.15 9.60 21.68
C CYS A 37 26.86 8.09 21.48
N GLU A 38 27.71 7.22 22.02
CA GLU A 38 27.58 5.75 21.83
C GLU A 38 26.19 5.22 22.18
N GLY A 39 25.54 5.76 23.22
CA GLY A 39 24.20 5.37 23.65
C GLY A 39 23.06 5.82 22.73
N GLU A 40 23.33 6.73 21.79
CA GLU A 40 22.37 7.20 20.78
C GLU A 40 22.68 6.65 19.38
N LEU A 41 23.68 5.77 19.24
CA LEU A 41 24.15 5.28 17.95
C LEU A 41 23.45 3.98 17.56
N ILE A 42 22.81 3.97 16.39
CA ILE A 42 22.26 2.75 15.78
C ILE A 42 23.08 2.39 14.55
N ILE A 43 23.64 1.19 14.52
CA ILE A 43 24.37 0.65 13.37
C ILE A 43 23.50 -0.43 12.72
N LYS A 44 23.24 -0.30 11.42
CA LYS A 44 22.52 -1.28 10.61
C LYS A 44 23.46 -1.86 9.54
N ALA A 45 23.39 -3.17 9.33
CA ALA A 45 24.19 -3.92 8.36
C ALA A 45 23.32 -4.85 7.51
N GLY A 46 23.83 -5.27 6.35
CA GLY A 46 23.19 -6.24 5.46
C GLY A 46 22.08 -5.67 4.57
N TYR A 47 21.54 -6.53 3.71
CA TYR A 47 20.35 -6.27 2.91
C TYR A 47 19.36 -7.42 3.09
N PRO A 48 18.19 -7.20 3.71
CA PRO A 48 17.68 -5.92 4.22
C PRO A 48 18.46 -5.38 5.45
N PRO A 49 18.51 -4.06 5.69
CA PRO A 49 19.30 -3.48 6.79
C PRO A 49 18.76 -3.86 8.16
N ARG A 50 19.50 -4.66 8.92
CA ARG A 50 19.15 -5.10 10.28
C ARG A 50 20.07 -4.45 11.31
N LYS A 51 19.59 -4.20 12.53
CA LYS A 51 20.45 -3.64 13.57
C LYS A 51 21.51 -4.66 13.97
N VAL A 52 22.76 -4.23 14.07
CA VAL A 52 23.87 -5.11 14.46
C VAL A 52 23.61 -5.76 15.82
N SER A 53 22.98 -5.04 16.76
CA SER A 53 22.57 -5.57 18.08
C SER A 53 21.58 -6.74 18.01
N GLU A 54 20.70 -6.75 16.99
CA GLU A 54 19.71 -7.81 16.78
C GLU A 54 20.37 -9.02 16.12
N ALA A 55 21.25 -8.80 15.14
CA ALA A 55 22.03 -9.85 14.50
C ALA A 55 22.95 -10.58 15.50
N SER A 56 23.57 -9.86 16.42
CA SER A 56 24.39 -10.45 17.49
C SER A 56 23.59 -11.28 18.49
N SER A 57 22.28 -11.02 18.64
CA SER A 57 21.41 -11.78 19.54
C SER A 57 21.04 -13.14 18.95
N ALA A 58 20.86 -13.23 17.63
CA ALA A 58 20.55 -14.48 16.93
C ALA A 58 21.72 -15.49 16.95
N CYS A 59 22.96 -15.02 17.02
CA CYS A 59 24.15 -15.89 17.08
C CYS A 59 24.44 -16.44 18.50
N ASN A 60 23.70 -16.00 19.52
CA ASN A 60 24.03 -16.21 20.93
C ASN A 60 23.17 -17.28 21.63
N GLU A 61 22.26 -17.95 20.92
CA GLU A 61 21.37 -18.97 21.49
C GLU A 61 22.12 -20.19 22.08
N GLU A 62 23.40 -20.39 21.74
CA GLU A 62 24.18 -21.56 22.19
C GLU A 62 25.24 -21.30 23.27
N GLY A 63 25.45 -20.07 23.77
CA GLY A 63 26.69 -19.83 24.55
C GLY A 63 26.82 -18.66 25.52
N GLY A 64 25.76 -17.91 25.85
CA GLY A 64 25.77 -16.94 26.97
C GLY A 64 26.86 -15.85 26.93
N ARG A 65 27.53 -15.64 25.80
CA ARG A 65 28.57 -14.60 25.64
C ARG A 65 27.92 -13.25 25.41
N ASN A 66 28.52 -12.19 25.94
CA ASN A 66 28.03 -10.83 25.72
C ASN A 66 28.11 -10.50 24.22
N ALA A 67 26.99 -10.09 23.62
CA ALA A 67 26.88 -9.75 22.20
C ALA A 67 27.89 -8.69 21.72
N GLU A 68 28.40 -7.86 22.64
CA GLU A 68 29.36 -6.78 22.34
C GLU A 68 30.81 -7.27 22.19
N GLU A 69 31.11 -8.50 22.63
CA GLU A 69 32.44 -9.11 22.53
C GLU A 69 32.62 -9.96 21.26
N LEU A 70 31.54 -10.17 20.50
CA LEU A 70 31.61 -10.86 19.21
C LEU A 70 32.46 -10.05 18.22
N SER A 71 33.21 -10.76 17.37
CA SER A 71 33.94 -10.15 16.27
C SER A 71 32.98 -9.67 15.17
N ILE A 72 33.38 -8.65 14.42
CA ILE A 72 32.61 -8.12 13.29
C ILE A 72 32.29 -9.21 12.26
N GLU A 73 33.24 -10.12 12.01
CA GLU A 73 33.03 -11.28 11.13
C GLU A 73 31.98 -12.27 11.65
N ALA A 74 31.92 -12.50 12.97
CA ALA A 74 30.91 -13.38 13.56
C ALA A 74 29.49 -12.84 13.41
N VAL A 75 29.33 -11.52 13.27
CA VAL A 75 28.04 -10.87 12.98
C VAL A 75 27.73 -10.83 11.47
N GLY A 76 28.60 -11.43 10.65
CA GLY A 76 28.43 -11.51 9.20
C GLY A 76 28.76 -10.21 8.46
N ILE A 77 29.48 -9.28 9.09
CA ILE A 77 29.96 -8.06 8.44
C ILE A 77 31.33 -8.36 7.83
N VAL A 78 31.41 -8.30 6.50
CA VAL A 78 32.60 -8.65 5.73
C VAL A 78 33.32 -7.38 5.26
N ASN A 79 34.60 -7.50 4.91
CA ASN A 79 35.34 -6.42 4.28
C ASN A 79 34.59 -5.84 3.08
N LYS A 80 34.48 -4.50 3.03
CA LYS A 80 33.76 -3.68 2.04
C LYS A 80 32.25 -3.60 2.22
N ASP A 81 31.70 -4.10 3.33
CA ASP A 81 30.30 -3.90 3.63
C ASP A 81 29.97 -2.43 3.90
N SER A 82 28.74 -2.07 3.54
CA SER A 82 28.16 -0.76 3.80
C SER A 82 27.34 -0.80 5.09
N LEU A 83 27.79 -0.09 6.12
CA LEU A 83 27.05 0.11 7.36
C LEU A 83 26.26 1.42 7.27
N ILE A 84 25.01 1.38 7.72
CA ILE A 84 24.17 2.57 7.88
C ILE A 84 24.23 2.99 9.34
N VAL A 85 24.70 4.22 9.57
CA VAL A 85 24.83 4.81 10.91
C VAL A 85 23.70 5.81 11.12
N ASP A 86 22.88 5.59 12.13
CA ASP A 86 21.68 6.37 12.43
C ASP A 86 21.69 6.85 13.88
N ARG A 87 20.98 7.95 14.17
CA ARG A 87 20.82 8.45 15.55
C ARG A 87 19.51 7.90 16.09
N GLN A 88 19.58 7.20 17.22
CA GLN A 88 18.39 6.82 17.97
C GLN A 88 17.63 8.10 18.31
N ALA A 89 16.40 8.21 17.80
CA ALA A 89 15.50 9.25 18.24
C ALA A 89 15.35 9.08 19.75
N SER A 90 15.92 10.00 20.52
CA SER A 90 15.68 10.04 21.95
C SER A 90 14.18 10.31 22.09
N GLU A 91 13.42 9.27 22.45
CA GLU A 91 12.09 9.47 22.99
C GLU A 91 12.29 10.41 24.17
N ASN A 92 11.75 11.62 24.06
CA ASN A 92 11.86 12.67 25.06
C ASN A 92 11.55 12.09 26.44
N LYS A 93 12.60 11.74 27.20
CA LYS A 93 12.54 11.67 28.66
C LYS A 93 12.32 13.11 29.11
N LEU A 94 11.06 13.51 29.19
CA LEU A 94 10.63 14.63 30.00
C LEU A 94 10.98 14.27 31.45
N THR A 95 12.22 14.52 31.84
CA THR A 95 12.59 14.58 33.25
C THR A 95 12.02 15.87 33.82
N GLU A 96 11.13 15.73 34.80
CA GLU A 96 10.64 16.82 35.65
C GLU A 96 11.82 17.58 36.25
N GLY A 97 12.14 18.73 35.65
CA GLY A 97 13.20 19.63 36.07
C GLY A 97 12.63 20.98 36.48
N LYS A 98 12.42 21.14 37.78
CA LYS A 98 12.39 22.39 38.59
C LYS A 98 12.16 23.70 37.80
N GLN A 99 10.94 24.22 37.88
CA GLN A 99 10.64 25.62 37.58
C GLN A 99 11.29 26.54 38.62
N ALA A 100 12.02 27.55 38.14
CA ALA A 100 12.48 28.70 38.90
C ALA A 100 11.28 29.63 39.26
N PRO A 101 11.32 30.34 40.41
CA PRO A 101 10.18 31.11 40.88
C PRO A 101 10.03 32.42 40.10
N LYS A 102 8.86 32.64 39.50
CA LYS A 102 8.42 33.96 39.02
C LYS A 102 7.53 34.64 40.05
N ALA A 103 7.78 35.95 40.15
CA ALA A 103 7.31 36.88 41.15
C ALA A 103 5.79 37.01 41.31
N ARG A 104 5.41 37.20 42.59
CA ARG A 104 4.40 38.13 43.13
C ARG A 104 3.50 38.84 42.11
N GLY A 105 2.21 38.54 42.18
CA GLY A 105 1.12 39.40 41.72
C GLY A 105 -0.02 39.32 42.74
N GLU A 106 -0.20 40.38 43.52
CA GLU A 106 -1.24 40.54 44.53
C GLU A 106 -2.64 40.75 43.92
N GLY A 107 -3.65 40.23 44.61
CA GLY A 107 -4.94 40.90 44.75
C GLY A 107 -6.05 40.46 43.79
N LYS A 108 -7.07 39.76 44.29
CA LYS A 108 -8.22 40.39 44.97
C LYS A 108 -9.25 39.32 45.37
N LYS A 109 -9.64 39.40 46.65
CA LYS A 109 -10.77 38.71 47.26
C LYS A 109 -12.08 39.02 46.54
N ARG A 110 -12.94 38.02 46.35
CA ARG A 110 -14.39 38.19 46.50
C ARG A 110 -15.10 36.88 46.85
N LYS A 111 -15.61 36.89 48.09
CA LYS A 111 -16.76 36.22 48.70
C LYS A 111 -17.27 34.89 48.13
N GLN A 112 -17.14 33.87 48.98
CA GLN A 112 -18.08 32.75 49.11
C GLN A 112 -19.48 33.25 49.49
N LEU A 113 -20.50 32.59 48.94
CA LEU A 113 -21.83 32.42 49.53
C LEU A 113 -22.25 30.97 49.27
N GLU A 114 -22.86 30.40 50.31
CA GLU A 114 -23.24 29.01 50.54
C GLU A 114 -24.39 28.49 49.67
N PRO A 115 -24.68 27.16 49.72
CA PRO A 115 -25.49 26.44 48.75
C PRO A 115 -26.98 26.45 49.07
N GLN A 116 -27.80 26.22 48.05
CA GLN A 116 -29.22 25.93 48.21
C GLN A 116 -29.57 24.68 47.39
N GLU A 117 -30.19 23.71 48.07
CA GLU A 117 -30.71 22.45 47.53
C GLU A 117 -32.04 22.64 46.78
N GLN A 118 -32.41 21.58 46.04
CA GLN A 118 -33.69 21.28 45.35
C GLN A 118 -33.84 21.95 43.96
N GLU A 119 -34.23 21.27 42.88
CA GLU A 119 -35.26 20.24 42.73
C GLU A 119 -35.10 19.49 41.38
N GLU A 120 -35.67 18.28 41.29
CA GLU A 120 -35.66 17.41 40.11
C GLU A 120 -36.35 18.02 38.88
N SER A 121 -35.70 17.98 37.72
CA SER A 121 -36.41 17.93 36.43
C SER A 121 -35.58 17.22 35.36
N ASN A 122 -36.25 16.31 34.65
CA ASN A 122 -35.75 15.60 33.47
C ASN A 122 -35.42 16.60 32.36
N GLU A 123 -34.13 16.83 32.11
CA GLU A 123 -33.67 17.49 30.89
C GLU A 123 -32.57 16.68 30.20
N SER A 124 -32.81 16.38 28.94
CA SER A 124 -31.89 15.77 27.98
C SER A 124 -30.59 16.59 27.88
N GLU A 125 -29.45 15.94 28.14
CA GLU A 125 -28.12 16.54 28.08
C GLU A 125 -27.80 17.10 26.69
N VAL A 126 -27.71 18.43 26.58
CA VAL A 126 -27.15 19.14 25.44
C VAL A 126 -25.70 19.48 25.75
N TYR A 127 -24.75 18.76 25.16
CA TYR A 127 -23.33 19.11 25.24
C TYR A 127 -23.01 20.25 24.26
N GLN A 128 -22.73 21.44 24.80
CA GLN A 128 -22.08 22.51 24.04
C GLN A 128 -20.58 22.25 23.95
N THR A 129 -20.09 21.96 22.75
CA THR A 129 -18.65 22.02 22.46
C THR A 129 -18.22 23.47 22.19
N ARG A 130 -16.95 23.76 22.50
CA ARG A 130 -16.30 25.09 22.45
C ARG A 130 -16.27 25.78 21.07
N SER A 131 -16.96 25.24 20.05
CA SER A 131 -17.04 25.78 18.68
C SER A 131 -18.42 26.33 18.30
N GLY A 132 -19.42 26.30 19.18
CA GLY A 132 -20.75 26.88 18.92
C GLY A 132 -21.54 26.21 17.79
N ARG A 133 -21.07 25.09 17.21
CA ARG A 133 -21.83 24.29 16.24
C ARG A 133 -22.69 23.26 16.97
N ARG A 134 -24.01 23.42 16.87
CA ARG A 134 -24.98 22.36 17.17
C ARG A 134 -24.71 21.19 16.23
N THR A 135 -24.24 20.08 16.78
CA THR A 135 -24.24 18.79 16.08
C THR A 135 -25.36 17.97 16.70
N THR A 136 -26.38 17.64 15.91
CA THR A 136 -27.45 16.75 16.36
C THR A 136 -26.90 15.34 16.52
N CYS A 137 -27.29 14.71 17.62
CA CYS A 137 -26.90 13.37 18.01
C CYS A 137 -27.16 12.39 16.85
N THR A 138 -26.22 11.48 16.61
CA THR A 138 -26.30 10.45 15.56
C THR A 138 -27.54 9.56 15.66
N SER A 139 -28.19 9.51 16.83
CA SER A 139 -29.46 8.79 17.05
C SER A 139 -30.63 9.38 16.25
N GLU A 140 -30.72 10.70 16.11
CA GLU A 140 -31.85 11.35 15.44
C GLU A 140 -31.81 11.14 13.92
N ARG A 141 -30.58 11.14 13.37
CA ARG A 141 -30.34 10.84 11.95
C ARG A 141 -30.61 9.38 11.62
N MET A 142 -30.29 8.47 12.55
CA MET A 142 -30.58 7.04 12.40
C MET A 142 -32.09 6.75 12.48
N ALA A 143 -32.81 7.45 13.38
CA ALA A 143 -34.26 7.36 13.49
C ALA A 143 -34.97 7.89 12.23
N GLN A 144 -34.51 8.99 11.63
CA GLN A 144 -35.02 9.48 10.35
C GLN A 144 -34.79 8.49 9.21
N HIS A 145 -33.60 7.89 9.13
CA HIS A 145 -33.29 6.90 8.09
C HIS A 145 -34.15 5.64 8.21
N MET A 146 -34.39 5.14 9.43
CA MET A 146 -35.29 4.00 9.67
C MET A 146 -36.74 4.32 9.30
N LYS A 147 -37.17 5.57 9.53
CA LYS A 147 -38.51 6.04 9.13
C LYS A 147 -38.64 6.12 7.60
N GLU A 148 -37.62 6.60 6.89
CA GLU A 148 -37.62 6.68 5.42
C GLU A 148 -37.65 5.28 4.78
N MET A 149 -36.89 4.33 5.32
CA MET A 149 -36.89 2.94 4.84
C MET A 149 -38.27 2.29 4.98
N LYS A 150 -38.92 2.50 6.13
CA LYS A 150 -40.27 1.96 6.38
C LYS A 150 -41.33 2.58 5.45
N GLU A 151 -41.21 3.87 5.14
CA GLU A 151 -42.11 4.55 4.20
C GLU A 151 -41.90 4.11 2.73
N ARG A 152 -40.69 3.63 2.38
CA ARG A 152 -40.41 3.04 1.06
C ARG A 152 -41.01 1.65 0.90
N GLU A 153 -41.07 0.86 1.97
CA GLU A 153 -41.70 -0.48 1.93
C GLU A 153 -43.22 -0.41 1.83
N GLU A 154 -43.86 0.63 2.37
CA GLU A 154 -45.32 0.77 2.38
C GLU A 154 -45.92 1.36 1.09
N LYS A 155 -45.12 1.89 0.16
CA LYS A 155 -45.65 2.45 -1.10
C LYS A 155 -45.77 1.37 -2.18
N PRO A 156 -46.99 0.93 -2.55
CA PRO A 156 -47.17 -0.04 -3.62
C PRO A 156 -46.67 0.54 -4.95
N THR A 157 -45.82 -0.23 -5.64
CA THR A 157 -45.31 0.10 -6.97
C THR A 157 -46.50 0.23 -7.92
N PRO A 158 -46.70 1.37 -8.60
CA PRO A 158 -47.82 1.50 -9.54
C PRO A 158 -47.65 0.51 -10.70
N PRO A 159 -48.75 -0.06 -11.21
CA PRO A 159 -48.69 -1.06 -12.27
C PRO A 159 -48.10 -0.45 -13.54
N ARG A 160 -47.03 -1.09 -14.02
CA ARG A 160 -46.33 -0.78 -15.27
C ARG A 160 -47.32 -0.94 -16.43
N LYS A 161 -47.79 0.17 -17.01
CA LYS A 161 -48.55 0.15 -18.28
C LYS A 161 -47.63 -0.34 -19.40
N TRP A 162 -47.98 -1.47 -19.99
CA TRP A 162 -47.43 -1.92 -21.26
C TRP A 162 -48.21 -1.20 -22.37
N GLU A 163 -47.57 -0.29 -23.09
CA GLU A 163 -48.09 0.18 -24.38
C GLU A 163 -47.25 -0.41 -25.51
N GLN A 164 -47.90 -1.31 -26.25
CA GLN A 164 -47.55 -1.69 -27.60
C GLN A 164 -47.90 -0.53 -28.55
N GLY A 165 -47.13 -0.38 -29.64
CA GLY A 165 -47.66 0.26 -30.84
C GLY A 165 -46.73 1.28 -31.49
N ALA A 166 -46.19 0.89 -32.63
CA ALA A 166 -45.44 1.70 -33.58
C ALA A 166 -46.22 2.94 -34.08
N ALA A 167 -45.49 4.03 -34.38
CA ALA A 167 -45.64 4.75 -35.65
C ALA A 167 -44.54 5.81 -35.82
N SER A 168 -44.07 5.88 -37.06
CA SER A 168 -43.18 6.85 -37.70
C SER A 168 -43.44 8.32 -37.38
N ASN A 169 -42.38 9.15 -37.38
CA ASN A 169 -42.53 10.56 -37.73
C ASN A 169 -41.32 11.11 -38.53
N PRO A 170 -41.53 11.89 -39.62
CA PRO A 170 -40.48 12.32 -40.54
C PRO A 170 -39.99 13.77 -40.31
N ARG A 171 -38.78 14.01 -40.82
CA ARG A 171 -38.21 15.28 -41.33
C ARG A 171 -38.87 16.61 -40.90
N LYS A 172 -38.09 17.44 -40.21
CA LYS A 172 -38.12 18.91 -40.38
C LYS A 172 -36.77 19.42 -40.88
N ARG A 173 -36.75 19.81 -42.16
CA ARG A 173 -35.74 20.70 -42.77
C ARG A 173 -36.06 22.12 -42.32
N MET A 174 -35.06 22.87 -41.91
CA MET A 174 -35.12 24.34 -41.75
C MET A 174 -34.32 25.00 -42.89
N PRO A 175 -34.85 26.08 -43.52
CA PRO A 175 -34.15 26.78 -44.58
C PRO A 175 -33.37 28.01 -44.06
N GLY A 176 -32.14 28.17 -44.59
CA GLY A 176 -31.61 29.38 -45.21
C GLY A 176 -31.52 30.71 -44.45
N LYS A 177 -30.29 31.24 -44.36
CA LYS A 177 -29.82 32.64 -44.57
C LYS A 177 -28.29 32.56 -44.40
N GLY A 178 -27.41 32.90 -45.33
CA GLY A 178 -27.48 33.90 -46.38
C GLY A 178 -26.71 35.14 -45.94
N GLN A 179 -25.37 35.15 -46.06
CA GLN A 179 -24.57 36.36 -46.17
C GLN A 179 -23.20 36.06 -46.78
N ARG A 180 -22.92 36.75 -47.89
CA ARG A 180 -21.66 36.85 -48.62
C ARG A 180 -21.05 38.23 -48.33
N LEU A 181 -19.78 38.38 -48.73
CA LEU A 181 -19.01 39.61 -48.98
C LEU A 181 -18.32 40.15 -47.69
N ASP A 182 -17.03 40.54 -47.64
CA ASP A 182 -16.04 40.87 -48.66
C ASP A 182 -14.60 40.84 -48.08
N SER A 183 -13.62 40.61 -48.97
CA SER A 183 -12.34 41.31 -49.16
C SER A 183 -11.49 41.79 -47.96
N SER A 184 -10.23 41.35 -47.89
CA SER A 184 -9.08 42.16 -48.35
C SER A 184 -7.74 41.59 -47.83
N LEU A 185 -6.76 41.55 -48.74
CA LEU A 185 -5.34 41.43 -48.45
C LEU A 185 -4.85 42.65 -47.65
N ASP A 186 -3.95 42.45 -46.69
CA ASP A 186 -2.79 43.32 -46.51
C ASP A 186 -1.65 42.63 -45.76
N SER A 187 -0.41 42.99 -46.12
CA SER A 187 0.84 42.26 -45.83
C SER A 187 1.56 42.81 -44.56
N PRO A 188 2.74 42.28 -44.16
CA PRO A 188 3.15 42.20 -42.75
C PRO A 188 3.96 43.40 -42.24
N THR A 189 3.96 43.59 -40.92
CA THR A 189 4.95 44.42 -40.21
C THR A 189 5.72 43.55 -39.21
N PRO A 190 7.07 43.59 -39.18
CA PRO A 190 7.88 42.83 -38.24
C PRO A 190 7.97 43.57 -36.90
N GLN A 191 7.68 42.88 -35.79
CA GLN A 191 7.91 43.39 -34.44
C GLN A 191 8.83 42.44 -33.67
N ALA A 192 9.83 43.04 -33.03
CA ALA A 192 10.96 42.44 -32.33
C ALA A 192 10.54 41.65 -31.07
N PRO A 193 11.41 40.78 -30.51
CA PRO A 193 11.01 39.68 -29.63
C PRO A 193 10.65 40.16 -28.23
N ALA A 194 9.42 39.85 -27.81
CA ALA A 194 8.99 39.92 -26.43
C ALA A 194 9.61 38.76 -25.63
N ARG A 195 10.37 39.15 -24.60
CA ARG A 195 10.96 38.31 -23.55
C ARG A 195 9.84 37.55 -22.82
N GLN A 196 9.68 36.26 -23.11
CA GLN A 196 8.79 35.37 -22.36
C GLN A 196 9.46 34.94 -21.06
N GLU A 197 8.81 35.27 -19.94
CA GLU A 197 9.04 34.62 -18.65
C GLU A 197 8.68 33.13 -18.76
N PRO A 198 9.45 32.22 -18.15
CA PRO A 198 9.11 30.80 -18.16
C PRO A 198 7.88 30.57 -17.28
N GLN A 199 6.72 30.41 -17.92
CA GLN A 199 5.58 29.74 -17.31
C GLN A 199 6.00 28.30 -16.98
N ARG A 200 6.06 27.97 -15.69
CA ARG A 200 6.13 26.60 -15.20
C ARG A 200 4.89 25.84 -15.68
N PHE A 201 5.01 25.16 -16.82
CA PHE A 201 4.14 24.04 -17.14
C PHE A 201 4.59 22.86 -16.27
N GLU A 202 3.94 22.69 -15.12
CA GLU A 202 3.88 21.38 -14.48
C GLU A 202 3.11 20.47 -15.43
N SER A 203 3.83 19.70 -16.25
CA SER A 203 3.21 18.81 -17.24
C SER A 203 2.33 17.77 -16.51
N GLU A 204 1.13 17.51 -17.02
CA GLU A 204 0.23 16.44 -16.55
C GLU A 204 0.93 15.06 -16.43
N ASN A 205 2.06 14.89 -17.14
CA ASN A 205 2.94 13.73 -17.05
C ASN A 205 3.60 13.54 -15.67
N GLU A 206 3.92 14.61 -14.92
CA GLU A 206 4.41 14.48 -13.54
C GLU A 206 3.31 14.01 -12.57
N ALA A 207 2.07 14.46 -12.79
CA ALA A 207 0.92 14.08 -11.97
C ALA A 207 0.57 12.59 -12.15
N ILE A 208 0.66 12.05 -13.36
CA ILE A 208 0.41 10.63 -13.64
C ILE A 208 1.49 9.74 -13.00
N ILE A 209 2.77 10.13 -13.10
CA ILE A 209 3.88 9.36 -12.50
C ILE A 209 3.85 9.43 -10.96
N ARG A 210 3.52 10.58 -10.36
CA ARG A 210 3.33 10.70 -8.89
C ARG A 210 2.04 10.02 -8.40
N ALA A 211 0.93 10.13 -9.12
CA ALA A 211 -0.32 9.46 -8.77
C ALA A 211 -0.20 7.93 -8.83
N SER A 212 0.58 7.39 -9.77
CA SER A 212 0.87 5.96 -9.85
C SER A 212 1.78 5.46 -8.71
N ARG A 213 2.56 6.33 -8.06
CA ARG A 213 3.33 6.01 -6.83
C ARG A 213 2.50 6.16 -5.55
N HIS A 214 1.45 6.98 -5.55
CA HIS A 214 0.67 7.27 -4.34
C HIS A 214 -0.65 6.51 -4.21
N LYS A 215 -1.16 5.87 -5.25
CA LYS A 215 -2.43 5.11 -5.14
C LYS A 215 -2.29 3.67 -4.64
N HIS A 216 -1.13 3.02 -4.79
CA HIS A 216 -0.86 1.70 -4.21
C HIS A 216 0.63 1.55 -3.88
N THR A 217 1.02 2.00 -2.69
CA THR A 217 2.13 1.37 -1.98
C THR A 217 1.52 0.24 -1.15
N PRO A 218 1.59 -1.03 -1.57
CA PRO A 218 1.37 -2.11 -0.62
C PRO A 218 2.43 -1.98 0.47
N ALA A 219 1.99 -2.10 1.72
CA ALA A 219 2.87 -2.24 2.86
C ALA A 219 3.91 -3.34 2.57
N ASP A 220 5.09 -3.19 3.17
CA ASP A 220 6.29 -4.01 3.02
C ASP A 220 6.00 -5.49 2.74
N GLY A 221 6.58 -5.98 1.64
CA GLY A 221 6.29 -7.28 1.01
C GLY A 221 6.86 -8.50 1.74
N GLU A 222 6.70 -8.60 3.05
CA GLU A 222 7.19 -9.76 3.83
C GLU A 222 6.05 -10.64 4.40
N LEU A 223 4.78 -10.38 4.06
CA LEU A 223 3.64 -11.08 4.68
C LEU A 223 2.45 -11.37 3.75
N LEU A 224 2.71 -11.57 2.45
CA LEU A 224 1.71 -12.02 1.47
C LEU A 224 1.95 -13.45 0.97
N ALA A 225 2.60 -14.29 1.77
CA ALA A 225 2.52 -15.73 1.56
C ALA A 225 1.08 -16.16 1.88
N LEU A 226 0.23 -16.30 0.86
CA LEU A 226 -1.06 -17.00 0.95
C LEU A 226 -0.80 -18.50 1.09
N GLY A 227 -0.07 -18.88 2.15
CA GLY A 227 0.20 -20.25 2.53
C GLY A 227 -0.98 -20.77 3.34
N SER A 228 -1.51 -21.91 2.90
CA SER A 228 -2.64 -22.68 3.45
C SER A 228 -4.04 -22.20 3.05
N ASP A 229 -4.81 -23.11 2.44
CA ASP A 229 -6.27 -23.04 2.25
C ASP A 229 -7.00 -23.17 3.61
N VAL A 230 -6.54 -22.48 4.65
CA VAL A 230 -7.36 -22.20 5.83
C VAL A 230 -8.42 -21.21 5.35
N ASN A 231 -9.68 -21.42 5.72
CA ASN A 231 -10.78 -20.50 5.45
C ASN A 231 -10.24 -19.05 5.51
N GLU A 232 -10.25 -18.30 4.41
CA GLU A 232 -9.56 -17.00 4.34
C GLU A 232 -10.09 -16.03 5.41
N THR A 233 -11.34 -16.26 5.83
CA THR A 233 -11.99 -15.65 7.00
C THR A 233 -11.34 -16.03 8.32
N GLU A 234 -10.96 -17.29 8.50
CA GLU A 234 -10.31 -17.85 9.67
C GLU A 234 -8.83 -17.43 9.78
N ALA A 235 -8.10 -17.31 8.67
CA ALA A 235 -6.75 -16.75 8.67
C ALA A 235 -6.75 -15.26 9.07
N ALA A 236 -7.68 -14.47 8.52
CA ALA A 236 -7.88 -13.08 8.91
C ALA A 236 -8.35 -12.94 10.39
N GLN A 237 -9.26 -13.81 10.83
CA GLN A 237 -9.71 -13.87 12.23
C GLN A 237 -8.59 -14.28 13.19
N THR A 238 -7.74 -15.23 12.80
CA THR A 238 -6.59 -15.69 13.60
C THR A 238 -5.52 -14.61 13.71
N ALA A 239 -5.23 -13.88 12.63
CA ALA A 239 -4.34 -12.72 12.68
C ALA A 239 -4.90 -11.59 13.56
N MET A 240 -6.21 -11.32 13.50
CA MET A 240 -6.87 -10.37 14.39
C MET A 240 -6.84 -10.83 15.86
N ALA A 241 -7.07 -12.12 16.12
CA ALA A 241 -7.05 -12.70 17.46
C ALA A 241 -5.64 -12.71 18.08
N ALA A 242 -4.61 -13.08 17.30
CA ALA A 242 -3.22 -13.08 17.75
C ALA A 242 -2.73 -11.66 18.10
N GLU A 243 -3.13 -10.66 17.33
CA GLU A 243 -2.82 -9.25 17.62
C GLU A 243 -3.62 -8.71 18.81
N LEU A 244 -4.90 -9.07 18.96
CA LEU A 244 -5.67 -8.72 20.15
C LEU A 244 -5.00 -9.25 21.43
N VAL A 245 -4.49 -10.48 21.40
CA VAL A 245 -3.72 -11.06 22.51
C VAL A 245 -2.39 -10.32 22.74
N SER A 246 -1.72 -9.87 21.68
CA SER A 246 -0.46 -9.11 21.80
C SER A 246 -0.65 -7.66 22.28
N THR A 247 -1.82 -7.06 22.06
CA THR A 247 -2.14 -5.70 22.52
C THR A 247 -2.27 -5.54 24.03
N PHE A 248 -2.42 -6.65 24.77
CA PHE A 248 -2.45 -6.64 26.23
C PHE A 248 -1.05 -6.68 26.88
N GLU A 249 0.03 -6.74 26.08
CA GLU A 249 1.37 -6.62 26.63
C GLU A 249 1.70 -5.17 27.00
N PRO A 250 2.03 -4.88 28.29
CA PRO A 250 2.35 -3.54 28.73
C PRO A 250 3.66 -3.06 28.09
N GLY A 251 3.58 -2.06 27.20
CA GLY A 251 4.74 -1.37 26.62
C GLY A 251 4.81 -1.29 25.10
N LYS A 252 3.92 -1.98 24.35
CA LYS A 252 3.87 -1.89 22.88
C LYS A 252 2.84 -0.85 22.40
N SER A 253 3.06 -0.37 21.17
CA SER A 253 2.49 0.86 20.58
C SER A 253 0.97 1.06 20.79
N LYS A 254 0.51 2.32 20.80
CA LYS A 254 -0.90 2.67 21.09
C LYS A 254 -1.90 2.40 19.94
N ASN A 255 -1.52 1.79 18.80
CA ASN A 255 -2.44 1.58 17.66
C ASN A 255 -2.26 0.29 16.80
N PRO A 256 -1.80 -0.87 17.32
CA PRO A 256 -1.63 -2.09 16.52
C PRO A 256 -2.93 -2.53 15.83
N LEU A 257 -4.06 -2.52 16.55
CA LEU A 257 -5.37 -2.88 15.99
C LEU A 257 -5.81 -2.00 14.81
N ARG A 258 -5.47 -0.70 14.81
CA ARG A 258 -5.82 0.19 13.69
C ARG A 258 -5.00 -0.12 12.45
N VAL A 259 -3.72 -0.47 12.64
CA VAL A 259 -2.83 -0.87 11.54
C VAL A 259 -3.26 -2.23 11.01
N SER A 260 -3.50 -3.20 11.89
CA SER A 260 -3.99 -4.54 11.55
C SER A 260 -5.33 -4.47 10.81
N LEU A 261 -6.32 -3.72 11.29
CA LEU A 261 -7.61 -3.57 10.61
C LEU A 261 -7.49 -2.84 9.26
N LYS A 262 -6.59 -1.86 9.16
CA LYS A 262 -6.30 -1.19 7.87
C LYS A 262 -5.66 -2.17 6.88
N ASN A 263 -4.74 -3.02 7.33
CA ASN A 263 -4.07 -4.02 6.52
C ASN A 263 -5.04 -5.13 6.09
N ALA A 264 -5.85 -5.65 7.01
CA ALA A 264 -6.88 -6.65 6.73
C ALA A 264 -7.90 -6.12 5.70
N ARG A 265 -8.34 -4.87 5.84
CA ARG A 265 -9.23 -4.24 4.85
C ARG A 265 -8.56 -4.07 3.49
N ALA A 266 -7.28 -3.71 3.46
CA ALA A 266 -6.52 -3.61 2.22
C ALA A 266 -6.34 -4.97 1.54
N GLN A 267 -6.08 -6.03 2.31
CA GLN A 267 -6.01 -7.41 1.82
C GLN A 267 -7.36 -7.86 1.24
N GLN A 268 -8.47 -7.63 1.96
CA GLN A 268 -9.81 -7.95 1.47
C GLN A 268 -10.11 -7.23 0.15
N GLY A 269 -9.77 -5.94 0.06
CA GLY A 269 -9.91 -5.17 -1.18
C GLY A 269 -9.04 -5.72 -2.33
N ALA A 270 -7.84 -6.23 -2.03
CA ALA A 270 -6.98 -6.86 -3.03
C ALA A 270 -7.56 -8.18 -3.56
N ILE A 271 -8.16 -8.99 -2.68
CA ILE A 271 -8.84 -10.25 -3.02
C ILE A 271 -10.06 -9.98 -3.91
N GLU A 272 -10.90 -9.00 -3.54
CA GLU A 272 -12.05 -8.59 -4.34
C GLU A 272 -11.62 -8.08 -5.73
N MET A 273 -10.58 -7.23 -5.79
CA MET A 273 -10.02 -6.79 -7.06
C MET A 273 -9.48 -7.96 -7.89
N ALA A 274 -8.81 -8.93 -7.26
CA ALA A 274 -8.30 -10.11 -7.97
C ALA A 274 -9.44 -10.93 -8.62
N ALA A 275 -10.56 -11.12 -7.91
CA ALA A 275 -11.74 -11.77 -8.45
C ALA A 275 -12.33 -10.97 -9.64
N ASP A 276 -12.42 -9.65 -9.52
CA ASP A 276 -12.91 -8.78 -10.60
C ASP A 276 -12.00 -8.80 -11.83
N ARG A 277 -10.68 -8.80 -11.65
CA ARG A 277 -9.71 -8.96 -12.74
C ARG A 277 -9.94 -10.28 -13.49
N ILE A 278 -10.06 -11.39 -12.78
CA ILE A 278 -10.33 -12.70 -13.38
C ILE A 278 -11.66 -12.73 -14.12
N LYS A 279 -12.72 -12.19 -13.51
CA LYS A 279 -14.04 -12.09 -14.13
C LYS A 279 -14.00 -11.29 -15.43
N ALA A 280 -13.28 -10.18 -15.45
CA ALA A 280 -13.12 -9.36 -16.66
C ALA A 280 -12.37 -10.11 -17.77
N VAL A 281 -11.29 -10.83 -17.43
CA VAL A 281 -10.54 -11.66 -18.37
C VAL A 281 -11.42 -12.74 -18.97
N LEU A 282 -12.13 -13.51 -18.15
CA LEU A 282 -13.00 -14.60 -18.60
C LEU A 282 -14.17 -14.10 -19.45
N LYS A 283 -14.65 -12.87 -19.20
CA LYS A 283 -15.67 -12.23 -20.02
C LYS A 283 -15.11 -11.68 -21.35
N GLY A 284 -13.81 -11.42 -21.43
CA GLY A 284 -13.17 -10.77 -22.56
C GLY A 284 -13.29 -9.24 -22.56
N ASP A 285 -13.66 -8.64 -21.43
CA ASP A 285 -13.88 -7.19 -21.27
C ASP A 285 -12.58 -6.47 -20.87
N VAL A 286 -11.45 -6.83 -21.48
CA VAL A 286 -10.12 -6.29 -21.14
C VAL A 286 -9.47 -5.68 -22.39
N ASN A 287 -9.02 -4.43 -22.25
CA ASN A 287 -8.29 -3.70 -23.29
C ASN A 287 -6.85 -3.45 -22.85
N PHE A 288 -5.89 -3.76 -23.72
CA PHE A 288 -4.48 -3.49 -23.51
C PHE A 288 -4.03 -2.34 -24.41
N ILE A 289 -3.59 -1.23 -23.80
CA ILE A 289 -3.13 -0.04 -24.52
C ILE A 289 -1.64 0.12 -24.28
N GLU A 290 -0.85 0.05 -25.34
CA GLU A 290 0.60 0.25 -25.25
C GLU A 290 0.94 1.75 -25.24
N LYS A 291 1.65 2.18 -24.20
CA LYS A 291 2.11 3.56 -24.02
C LYS A 291 3.63 3.57 -23.97
N GLN A 292 4.26 4.39 -24.81
CA GLN A 292 5.68 4.69 -24.67
C GLN A 292 5.84 5.87 -23.73
N VAL A 293 6.56 5.66 -22.62
CA VAL A 293 6.85 6.71 -21.65
C VAL A 293 8.34 7.03 -21.71
N ALA A 294 8.66 8.30 -21.98
CA ALA A 294 10.04 8.77 -21.97
C ALA A 294 10.55 8.82 -20.53
N LEU A 295 11.67 8.15 -20.25
CA LEU A 295 12.36 8.28 -18.97
C LEU A 295 13.02 9.66 -18.90
N THR A 296 12.73 10.39 -17.82
CA THR A 296 13.31 11.70 -17.57
C THR A 296 14.85 11.60 -17.51
N GLY A 297 15.54 12.36 -18.37
CA GLY A 297 16.98 12.55 -18.29
C GLY A 297 17.87 11.62 -19.12
N GLY A 298 17.33 10.75 -19.99
CA GLY A 298 18.18 9.81 -20.74
C GLY A 298 17.77 9.46 -22.17
N GLY A 299 16.70 10.06 -22.72
CA GLY A 299 16.21 9.75 -24.08
C GLY A 299 15.70 8.32 -24.28
N ARG A 300 15.78 7.45 -23.26
CA ARG A 300 15.26 6.09 -23.29
C ARG A 300 13.76 6.10 -23.08
N THR A 301 13.02 5.46 -23.98
CA THR A 301 11.60 5.20 -23.81
C THR A 301 11.40 3.81 -23.19
N VAL A 302 10.46 3.71 -22.27
CA VAL A 302 10.00 2.43 -21.72
C VAL A 302 8.57 2.22 -22.15
N THR A 303 8.28 1.01 -22.63
CA THR A 303 6.92 0.59 -22.93
C THR A 303 6.20 0.19 -21.65
N ILE A 304 5.12 0.90 -21.35
CA ILE A 304 4.17 0.60 -20.28
C ILE A 304 2.86 0.18 -20.95
N ILE A 305 2.21 -0.85 -20.42
CA ILE A 305 0.89 -1.29 -20.87
C ILE A 305 -0.13 -0.77 -19.87
N GLU A 306 -1.08 0.03 -20.34
CA GLU A 306 -2.28 0.35 -19.59
C GLU A 306 -3.34 -0.73 -19.87
N VAL A 307 -3.68 -1.47 -18.84
CA VAL A 307 -4.78 -2.44 -18.85
C VAL A 307 -6.04 -1.71 -18.42
N ARG A 308 -7.11 -1.79 -19.21
CA ARG A 308 -8.42 -1.25 -18.84
C ARG A 308 -9.46 -2.35 -18.82
N TRP A 309 -10.29 -2.38 -17.79
CA TRP A 309 -11.39 -3.33 -17.68
C TRP A 309 -12.59 -2.69 -16.99
N LYS A 310 -13.77 -3.27 -17.19
CA LYS A 310 -15.01 -2.78 -16.56
C LYS A 310 -15.27 -3.51 -15.25
N ARG A 311 -15.48 -2.73 -14.19
CA ARG A 311 -15.98 -3.15 -12.88
C ARG A 311 -17.33 -2.48 -12.64
N ASP A 312 -18.40 -3.26 -12.72
CA ASP A 312 -19.78 -2.76 -12.67
C ASP A 312 -20.00 -1.64 -13.70
N GLU A 313 -20.30 -0.42 -13.25
CA GLU A 313 -20.52 0.77 -14.08
C GLU A 313 -19.23 1.58 -14.34
N HIS A 314 -18.11 1.23 -13.69
CA HIS A 314 -16.87 1.98 -13.74
C HIS A 314 -15.79 1.28 -14.58
N GLU A 315 -14.97 2.07 -15.27
CA GLU A 315 -13.77 1.57 -15.96
C GLU A 315 -12.57 1.74 -15.04
N GLU A 316 -11.89 0.64 -14.74
CA GLU A 316 -10.67 0.61 -13.96
C GLU A 316 -9.46 0.54 -14.88
N SER A 317 -8.34 1.10 -14.46
CA SER A 317 -7.09 1.03 -15.21
C SER A 317 -5.84 0.79 -14.36
N GLU A 318 -4.95 -0.05 -14.88
CA GLU A 318 -3.67 -0.40 -14.25
C GLU A 318 -2.54 -0.28 -15.25
N ASN A 319 -1.40 0.28 -14.80
CA ASN A 319 -0.19 0.36 -15.61
C ASN A 319 0.78 -0.75 -15.21
N ILE A 320 1.19 -1.56 -16.17
CA ILE A 320 2.16 -2.66 -15.98
C ILE A 320 3.34 -2.50 -16.93
N PRO A 321 4.55 -2.97 -16.55
CA PRO A 321 5.65 -3.07 -17.47
C PRO A 321 5.35 -4.09 -18.58
N ASN A 322 5.77 -3.80 -19.82
CA ASN A 322 5.73 -4.77 -20.90
C ASN A 322 6.87 -5.78 -20.73
N TRP A 323 6.56 -6.97 -20.22
CA TRP A 323 7.53 -8.06 -20.15
C TRP A 323 7.47 -8.90 -21.41
N SER A 324 8.62 -9.44 -21.84
CA SER A 324 8.64 -10.35 -22.98
C SER A 324 8.16 -11.74 -22.57
N ARG A 325 7.78 -12.56 -23.55
CA ARG A 325 7.33 -13.94 -23.31
C ARG A 325 8.41 -14.79 -22.66
N GLU A 326 9.66 -14.55 -23.05
CA GLU A 326 10.86 -15.24 -22.55
C GLU A 326 11.07 -14.94 -21.07
N VAL A 327 10.92 -13.66 -20.67
CA VAL A 327 11.05 -13.25 -19.25
C VAL A 327 10.00 -13.93 -18.39
N MET A 328 8.74 -13.99 -18.83
CA MET A 328 7.70 -14.71 -18.07
C MET A 328 7.96 -16.21 -17.98
N THR A 329 8.40 -16.82 -19.08
CA THR A 329 8.72 -18.25 -19.12
C THR A 329 9.85 -18.57 -18.14
N PHE A 330 10.89 -17.72 -18.12
CA PHE A 330 11.99 -17.82 -17.16
C PHE A 330 11.50 -17.68 -15.72
N MET A 331 10.68 -16.66 -15.41
CA MET A 331 10.15 -16.46 -14.06
C MET A 331 9.27 -17.62 -13.60
N LEU A 332 8.38 -18.14 -14.45
CA LEU A 332 7.52 -19.28 -14.10
C LEU A 332 8.35 -20.53 -13.83
N ARG A 333 9.36 -20.82 -14.65
CA ARG A 333 10.27 -21.96 -14.41
C ARG A 333 11.04 -21.81 -13.10
N ALA A 334 11.53 -20.61 -12.80
CA ALA A 334 12.23 -20.35 -11.54
C ALA A 334 11.30 -20.57 -10.32
N LEU A 335 10.03 -20.15 -10.40
CA LEU A 335 9.04 -20.36 -9.34
C LEU A 335 8.66 -21.84 -9.18
N LEU A 336 8.68 -22.63 -10.25
CA LEU A 336 8.38 -24.07 -10.20
C LEU A 336 9.53 -24.91 -9.66
N GLN A 337 10.78 -24.45 -9.88
CA GLN A 337 11.99 -25.06 -9.32
C GLN A 337 12.13 -24.82 -7.82
N ASP A 338 11.44 -23.81 -7.28
CA ASP A 338 11.39 -23.58 -5.85
C ASP A 338 10.65 -24.75 -5.16
N GLU A 339 11.30 -25.32 -4.13
CA GLU A 339 10.75 -26.41 -3.34
C GLU A 339 9.67 -25.93 -2.36
N ASP A 340 9.57 -24.60 -2.14
CA ASP A 340 8.56 -24.06 -1.24
C ASP A 340 7.15 -24.20 -1.80
N SER A 341 6.33 -24.98 -1.07
CA SER A 341 4.91 -25.17 -1.32
C SER A 341 4.14 -23.85 -1.40
N THR A 342 4.56 -22.81 -0.67
CA THR A 342 3.87 -21.51 -0.67
C THR A 342 4.07 -20.77 -2.00
N THR A 343 5.27 -20.84 -2.59
CA THR A 343 5.59 -20.26 -3.89
C THR A 343 4.71 -20.86 -4.98
N ARG A 344 4.47 -22.17 -4.93
CA ARG A 344 3.61 -22.87 -5.90
C ARG A 344 2.14 -22.48 -5.79
N VAL A 345 1.64 -22.26 -4.57
CA VAL A 345 0.27 -21.76 -4.36
C VAL A 345 0.10 -20.37 -4.97
N ASN A 346 1.13 -19.53 -4.95
CA ASN A 346 1.08 -18.19 -5.55
C ASN A 346 1.00 -18.18 -7.08
N ILE A 347 1.27 -19.30 -7.76
CA ILE A 347 1.14 -19.44 -9.22
C ILE A 347 -0.33 -19.51 -9.67
N LYS A 348 -1.26 -19.83 -8.75
CA LYS A 348 -2.69 -19.87 -9.06
C LYS A 348 -3.17 -18.50 -9.59
N PRO A 349 -4.04 -18.44 -10.62
CA PRO A 349 -4.48 -17.19 -11.22
C PRO A 349 -5.03 -16.17 -10.23
N HIS A 350 -5.80 -16.61 -9.22
CA HIS A 350 -6.33 -15.74 -8.17
C HIS A 350 -5.21 -15.11 -7.32
N ASN A 351 -4.26 -15.93 -6.88
CA ASN A 351 -3.15 -15.48 -6.05
C ASN A 351 -2.22 -14.57 -6.84
N MET A 352 -1.92 -14.88 -8.10
CA MET A 352 -1.20 -13.96 -8.98
C MET A 352 -1.94 -12.64 -9.15
N ALA A 353 -3.25 -12.67 -9.42
CA ALA A 353 -4.05 -11.47 -9.57
C ALA A 353 -4.09 -10.62 -8.29
N CYS A 354 -3.96 -11.23 -7.11
CA CYS A 354 -3.92 -10.55 -5.82
C CYS A 354 -2.52 -10.03 -5.46
N VAL A 355 -1.51 -10.91 -5.46
CA VAL A 355 -0.14 -10.65 -4.99
C VAL A 355 0.68 -9.92 -6.04
N SER A 356 0.55 -10.28 -7.32
CA SER A 356 1.32 -9.69 -8.42
C SER A 356 0.48 -9.47 -9.68
N PRO A 357 -0.37 -8.43 -9.70
CA PRO A 357 -1.19 -8.09 -10.88
C PRO A 357 -0.35 -7.94 -12.15
N ARG A 358 0.93 -7.53 -12.03
CA ARG A 358 1.86 -7.40 -13.16
C ARG A 358 2.13 -8.73 -13.86
N VAL A 359 2.35 -9.81 -13.11
CA VAL A 359 2.55 -11.15 -13.67
C VAL A 359 1.26 -11.64 -14.30
N PHE A 360 0.15 -11.53 -13.56
CA PHE A 360 -1.18 -11.91 -14.02
C PHE A 360 -1.52 -11.29 -15.38
N TRP A 361 -1.44 -9.96 -15.50
CA TRP A 361 -1.81 -9.28 -16.73
C TRP A 361 -0.87 -9.56 -17.90
N ASN A 362 0.43 -9.73 -17.66
CA ASN A 362 1.37 -10.10 -18.71
C ASN A 362 1.06 -11.52 -19.25
N ILE A 363 0.71 -12.47 -18.39
CA ILE A 363 0.30 -13.82 -18.81
C ILE A 363 -0.97 -13.73 -19.67
N VAL A 364 -1.98 -13.00 -19.19
CA VAL A 364 -3.26 -12.82 -19.90
C VAL A 364 -3.02 -12.26 -21.30
N ARG A 365 -2.22 -11.21 -21.42
CA ARG A 365 -1.94 -10.56 -22.70
C ARG A 365 -1.22 -11.47 -23.68
N HIS A 366 -0.12 -12.07 -23.27
CA HIS A 366 0.76 -12.83 -24.18
C HIS A 366 0.21 -14.21 -24.53
N CYS A 367 -0.48 -14.85 -23.59
CA CYS A 367 -1.07 -16.16 -23.82
C CYS A 367 -2.53 -16.08 -24.28
N LYS A 368 -3.05 -14.86 -24.46
CA LYS A 368 -4.43 -14.60 -24.90
C LYS A 368 -5.47 -15.31 -24.03
N VAL A 369 -5.27 -15.27 -22.71
CA VAL A 369 -6.23 -15.83 -21.75
C VAL A 369 -7.53 -15.05 -21.85
N GLY A 370 -8.65 -15.75 -21.91
CA GLY A 370 -9.96 -15.14 -22.06
C GLY A 370 -11.06 -16.18 -22.29
N PRO A 371 -12.17 -15.81 -22.94
CA PRO A 371 -13.30 -16.71 -23.18
C PRO A 371 -12.92 -18.01 -23.91
N SER A 372 -11.91 -17.95 -24.79
CA SER A 372 -11.49 -19.07 -25.64
C SER A 372 -10.27 -19.84 -25.11
N THR A 373 -9.51 -19.26 -24.19
CA THR A 373 -8.22 -19.82 -23.73
C THR A 373 -8.21 -19.82 -22.21
N SER A 374 -8.13 -21.02 -21.62
CA SER A 374 -8.00 -21.18 -20.17
C SER A 374 -6.59 -20.79 -19.68
N PHE A 375 -6.47 -20.50 -18.39
CA PHE A 375 -5.16 -20.29 -17.76
C PHE A 375 -4.27 -21.53 -17.90
N GLU A 376 -4.83 -22.73 -17.77
CA GLU A 376 -4.11 -23.99 -17.95
C GLU A 376 -3.48 -24.10 -19.34
N ALA A 377 -4.26 -23.84 -20.40
CA ALA A 377 -3.75 -23.86 -21.77
C ALA A 377 -2.67 -22.79 -22.00
N ALA A 378 -2.85 -21.61 -21.40
CA ALA A 378 -1.86 -20.54 -21.45
C ALA A 378 -0.55 -20.93 -20.77
N PHE A 379 -0.60 -21.51 -19.58
CA PHE A 379 0.58 -21.97 -18.87
C PHE A 379 1.30 -23.13 -19.58
N ALA A 380 0.54 -24.09 -20.11
CA ALA A 380 1.08 -25.18 -20.93
C ALA A 380 1.79 -24.64 -22.19
N SER A 381 1.36 -23.50 -22.72
CA SER A 381 2.02 -22.83 -23.85
C SER A 381 3.34 -22.12 -23.47
N LEU A 382 3.55 -21.80 -22.19
CA LEU A 382 4.78 -21.17 -21.69
C LEU A 382 5.77 -22.22 -21.20
N VAL A 383 5.31 -23.19 -20.43
CA VAL A 383 6.12 -24.29 -19.89
C VAL A 383 5.39 -25.60 -20.15
N PRO A 384 5.65 -26.27 -21.29
CA PRO A 384 4.92 -27.47 -21.70
C PRO A 384 5.31 -28.72 -20.89
N ASP A 385 6.44 -28.68 -20.18
CA ASP A 385 6.99 -29.83 -19.47
C ASP A 385 6.27 -30.12 -18.13
N GLU A 386 5.35 -29.23 -17.73
CA GLU A 386 4.74 -29.23 -16.41
C GLU A 386 3.27 -29.63 -16.43
N LYS A 387 2.83 -30.31 -15.36
CA LYS A 387 1.45 -30.78 -15.19
C LYS A 387 0.58 -29.71 -14.54
N TRP A 388 0.14 -28.75 -15.36
CA TRP A 388 -0.63 -27.59 -14.92
C TRP A 388 -2.01 -27.94 -14.36
N ASP A 389 -2.60 -29.03 -14.82
CA ASP A 389 -3.83 -29.60 -14.26
C ASP A 389 -3.67 -29.87 -12.76
N VAL A 390 -2.56 -30.45 -12.32
CA VAL A 390 -2.28 -30.76 -10.91
C VAL A 390 -2.04 -29.49 -10.10
N ILE A 391 -1.28 -28.54 -10.65
CA ILE A 391 -0.90 -27.29 -9.96
C ILE A 391 -2.10 -26.34 -9.79
N LEU A 392 -2.96 -26.28 -10.81
CA LEU A 392 -4.11 -25.38 -10.85
C LEU A 392 -5.38 -26.02 -10.28
N SER A 393 -5.42 -27.35 -10.18
CA SER A 393 -6.47 -28.02 -9.43
C SER A 393 -6.55 -27.44 -8.03
N ARG A 394 -7.78 -27.21 -7.58
CA ARG A 394 -8.08 -26.79 -6.21
C ARG A 394 -7.36 -27.79 -5.30
N ASN A 395 -6.50 -27.31 -4.41
CA ASN A 395 -5.98 -28.09 -3.30
C ASN A 395 -7.22 -28.63 -2.55
N GLN A 396 -7.72 -29.81 -2.92
CA GLN A 396 -8.24 -30.70 -1.92
C GLN A 396 -7.02 -30.99 -1.08
N VAL A 397 -6.94 -30.32 0.05
CA VAL A 397 -6.03 -30.66 1.12
C VAL A 397 -6.16 -32.17 1.28
N GLU A 398 -5.16 -32.93 0.82
CA GLU A 398 -4.82 -34.20 1.44
C GLU A 398 -4.53 -33.81 2.89
N HIS A 399 -5.58 -33.77 3.70
CA HIS A 399 -5.45 -34.03 5.10
C HIS A 399 -4.81 -35.41 5.11
N GLN A 400 -3.49 -35.43 5.30
CA GLN A 400 -2.88 -36.53 5.99
C GLN A 400 -3.65 -36.62 7.31
N GLU A 401 -4.65 -37.49 7.33
CA GLU A 401 -5.22 -38.04 8.54
C GLU A 401 -4.05 -38.67 9.28
N GLY A 402 -3.37 -37.85 10.07
CA GLY A 402 -2.55 -38.29 11.17
C GLY A 402 -3.45 -39.14 12.04
N LYS A 403 -3.38 -40.45 11.82
CA LYS A 403 -3.70 -41.48 12.81
C LYS A 403 -2.92 -41.17 14.09
N TYR A 404 -3.42 -40.24 14.88
CA TYR A 404 -3.15 -40.23 16.30
C TYR A 404 -4.16 -41.19 16.94
N ARG A 405 -3.74 -42.44 17.05
CA ARG A 405 -4.20 -43.30 18.13
C ARG A 405 -3.54 -42.79 19.41
N PHE A 406 -4.35 -42.29 20.34
CA PHE A 406 -4.11 -42.46 21.77
C PHE A 406 -5.22 -43.34 22.33
#